data_AF-A0A0A9YUX7-F1
#
_entry.id   AF-A0A0A9YUX7-F1
#
_cell.length_a   1.000
_cell.length_b   1.000
_cell.length_c   1.000
_cell.angle_alpha   90.00
_cell.angle_beta   90.00
_cell.angle_gamma   90.00
#
_symmetry.space_group_name_H-M   'P 1'
#
loop_
_entity.id
_entity.type
_entity.pdbx_description
1 polymer ?
#
loop_
_entity_poly.entity_id
_entity_poly.type
_entity_poly.pdbx_seq_one_letter_code
_entity_poly.pdbx_strand_id
1 'polypeptide(L)'
;MWEFDDAQDMLAKSDDEPLAGGKRPARRWLDKTGLGYAGYIKLCLCGVTLMGIAFSVHFIDPVNVAKSIMLKMSEGSYIYEVWRSPPIKLYIKIFIFNITNAQEFLSGEDQKLKVQEIGPYTYSEKLENTNVTWFNNNSISYNPTRKVVFEKDLSVGDPLEDIITVANLPLLGVASMMQNSSVGMSLALSTAISYLNAQPLLTMPVDSFLWGYDDPLVKLARRALPSWINFERFGLLDRMMDEGKYRVNMFLNKTEESDQFMVNTINGSPGLKHWGYEADQNTTSKCNIIRGSTEGYLLPPNLQPNSSFTIFRRAFCRPLPFVYTGQEITKQGYRAFKYTFRDDILDPESKDNKCYCKDTCLPYGLSDVSPCYYNIPVAISLPHFLKADQRLRDAVEGMAPD
;
A
#
# COMPACT_ATOMS: atom_id res chain seq x y z
N MET A 1 17.30 -7.92 30.10
CA MET A 1 18.45 -8.59 30.73
C MET A 1 19.62 -7.62 30.73
N TRP A 2 19.66 -6.78 31.75
CA TRP A 2 20.78 -5.95 32.22
C TRP A 2 20.46 -5.69 33.69
N GLU A 3 21.08 -6.46 34.58
CA GLU A 3 20.95 -6.34 36.04
C GLU A 3 22.02 -5.36 36.55
N PHE A 4 21.63 -4.51 37.51
CA PHE A 4 22.54 -3.68 38.29
C PHE A 4 22.62 -4.30 39.69
N ASP A 5 23.74 -4.95 39.98
CA ASP A 5 24.08 -5.43 41.32
C ASP A 5 24.98 -4.43 42.04
N ASP A 6 24.79 -4.42 43.36
CA ASP A 6 25.73 -4.06 44.42
C ASP A 6 26.08 -2.59 44.69
N ALA A 7 25.31 -2.01 45.61
CA ALA A 7 25.81 -1.00 46.55
C ALA A 7 25.16 -1.21 47.93
N GLN A 8 25.46 -2.34 48.57
CA GLN A 8 25.00 -2.62 49.92
C GLN A 8 26.07 -3.31 50.76
N ASP A 9 27.24 -2.69 50.87
CA ASP A 9 28.25 -3.16 51.83
C ASP A 9 29.17 -2.01 52.24
N MET A 10 28.81 -1.29 53.31
CA MET A 10 29.69 -0.41 54.11
C MET A 10 28.96 0.11 55.37
N LEU A 11 28.41 -0.78 56.20
CA LEU A 11 27.95 -0.43 57.55
C LEU A 11 28.15 -1.59 58.53
N ALA A 12 29.40 -1.89 58.90
CA ALA A 12 29.71 -2.58 60.16
C ALA A 12 31.22 -2.57 60.43
N LYS A 13 31.65 -1.81 61.45
CA LYS A 13 32.60 -2.24 62.50
C LYS A 13 32.93 -1.06 63.41
N SER A 14 32.21 -1.00 64.53
CA SER A 14 32.75 -0.49 65.78
C SER A 14 33.48 -1.64 66.48
N ASP A 15 34.59 -1.33 67.15
CA ASP A 15 34.84 -1.64 68.58
C ASP A 15 36.34 -1.56 68.91
N ASP A 16 36.66 -0.61 69.78
CA ASP A 16 37.56 -0.60 70.95
C ASP A 16 38.93 -1.33 70.97
N GLU A 17 39.99 -0.55 71.22
CA GLU A 17 41.09 -0.92 72.15
C GLU A 17 41.75 0.34 72.78
N PRO A 18 42.25 0.29 74.04
CA PRO A 18 42.49 1.49 74.86
C PRO A 18 43.94 1.99 74.99
N LEU A 19 44.04 3.32 75.10
CA LEU A 19 44.96 4.18 75.87
C LEU A 19 46.46 3.83 75.95
N ALA A 20 47.27 4.58 75.18
CA ALA A 20 48.63 4.95 75.55
C ALA A 20 48.82 6.48 75.40
N GLY A 21 49.27 7.12 76.48
CA GLY A 21 49.38 8.56 76.61
C GLY A 21 50.46 9.19 75.73
N GLY A 22 50.22 10.44 75.32
CA GLY A 22 51.26 11.22 74.65
C GLY A 22 50.75 12.51 74.02
N LYS A 23 50.88 13.61 74.77
CA LYS A 23 50.96 15.02 74.32
C LYS A 23 49.84 15.54 73.41
N ARG A 24 49.00 16.42 74.00
CA ARG A 24 48.04 17.27 73.28
C ARG A 24 48.78 18.09 72.20
N PRO A 25 48.50 17.92 70.90
CA PRO A 25 48.80 18.96 69.94
C PRO A 25 47.71 20.02 70.06
N ALA A 26 48.14 21.28 70.10
CA ALA A 26 47.29 22.45 70.15
C ALA A 26 46.15 22.35 69.11
N ARG A 27 44.93 22.74 69.53
CA ARG A 27 43.81 22.99 68.62
C ARG A 27 44.23 24.05 67.60
N ARG A 28 44.74 23.59 66.46
CA ARG A 28 44.82 24.40 65.26
C ARG A 28 43.42 24.36 64.65
N TRP A 29 42.60 25.33 65.01
CA TRP A 29 41.44 25.70 64.20
C TRP A 29 41.98 26.19 62.86
N LEU A 30 42.28 25.26 61.97
CA LEU A 30 42.34 25.55 60.54
C LEU A 30 40.89 25.80 60.14
N ASP A 31 40.60 27.05 59.76
CA ASP A 31 39.37 27.49 59.14
C ASP A 31 38.94 26.51 58.04
N LYS A 32 38.04 25.59 58.39
CA LYS A 32 37.22 24.81 57.44
C LYS A 32 35.98 25.62 57.01
N THR A 33 36.01 26.93 57.17
CA THR A 33 34.91 27.85 56.86
C THR A 33 34.94 28.32 55.40
N GLY A 34 36.06 28.17 54.68
CA GLY A 34 36.18 28.56 53.26
C GLY A 34 35.85 27.48 52.21
N LEU A 35 35.94 26.18 52.57
CA LEU A 35 35.79 25.09 51.60
C LEU A 35 34.32 24.63 51.40
N GLY A 36 33.44 24.89 52.38
CA GLY A 36 32.02 24.51 52.31
C GLY A 36 31.20 25.39 51.36
N TYR A 37 31.42 26.71 51.38
CA TYR A 37 30.66 27.65 50.54
C TYR A 37 30.87 27.42 49.04
N ALA A 38 32.07 27.07 48.61
CA ALA A 38 32.34 26.72 47.21
C ALA A 38 31.56 25.46 46.77
N GLY A 39 31.34 24.50 47.69
CA GLY A 39 30.50 23.32 47.44
C GLY A 39 29.01 23.67 47.30
N TYR A 40 28.50 24.53 48.19
CA TYR A 40 27.11 25.00 48.12
C TYR A 40 26.83 25.83 46.86
N ILE A 41 27.76 26.70 46.46
CA ILE A 41 27.64 27.48 45.22
C ILE A 41 27.57 26.57 43.99
N LYS A 42 28.41 25.52 43.94
CA LYS A 42 28.37 24.53 42.85
C LYS A 42 27.04 23.76 42.80
N LEU A 43 26.49 23.38 43.96
CA LEU A 43 25.18 22.73 44.06
C LEU A 43 24.04 23.65 43.63
N CYS A 44 24.04 24.92 44.05
CA CYS A 44 23.05 25.91 43.61
C CYS A 44 23.14 26.16 42.10
N LEU A 45 24.34 26.31 41.54
CA LEU A 45 24.54 26.43 40.09
C LEU A 45 24.01 25.19 39.37
N CYS A 46 24.33 23.99 39.83
CA CYS A 46 23.81 22.75 39.26
C CYS A 46 22.27 22.71 39.31
N GLY A 47 21.65 23.07 40.43
CA GLY A 47 20.20 23.13 40.58
C GLY A 47 19.54 24.14 39.62
N VAL A 48 20.10 25.36 39.50
CA VAL A 48 19.62 26.36 38.54
C VAL A 48 19.77 25.87 37.11
N THR A 49 20.86 25.17 36.80
CA THR A 49 21.10 24.61 35.45
C THR A 49 20.09 23.51 35.13
N LEU A 50 19.84 22.58 36.05
CA LEU A 50 18.84 21.52 35.90
C LEU A 50 17.42 22.08 35.77
N MET A 51 17.09 23.12 36.55
CA MET A 51 15.80 23.79 36.45
C MET A 51 15.64 24.54 35.13
N GLY A 52 16.72 25.16 34.63
CA GLY A 52 16.78 25.75 33.29
C GLY A 52 16.58 24.72 32.19
N ILE A 53 17.25 23.55 32.27
CA ILE A 53 17.08 22.45 31.31
C ILE A 53 15.64 21.92 31.34
N ALA A 54 15.08 21.69 32.54
CA ALA A 54 13.70 21.23 32.68
C ALA A 54 12.71 22.22 32.08
N PHE A 55 12.92 23.52 32.31
CA PHE A 55 12.14 24.59 31.69
C PHE A 55 12.27 24.56 30.17
N SER A 56 13.50 24.49 29.63
CA SER A 56 13.71 24.39 28.18
C SER A 56 13.04 23.16 27.56
N VAL A 57 13.13 21.98 28.19
CA VAL A 57 12.48 20.76 27.70
C VAL A 57 10.96 20.89 27.69
N HIS A 58 10.39 21.49 28.74
CA HIS A 58 8.94 21.68 28.84
C HIS A 58 8.39 22.65 27.77
N PHE A 59 9.11 23.74 27.48
CA PHE A 59 8.64 24.76 26.52
C PHE A 59 9.02 24.49 25.07
N ILE A 60 10.19 23.89 24.82
CA ILE A 60 10.68 23.67 23.45
C ILE A 60 10.15 22.35 22.88
N ASP A 61 9.78 21.38 23.72
CA ASP A 61 9.43 20.02 23.30
C ASP A 61 10.44 19.48 22.26
N PRO A 62 11.62 19.05 22.72
CA PRO A 62 12.71 18.67 21.83
C PRO A 62 12.34 17.54 20.86
N VAL A 63 11.36 16.71 21.21
CA VAL A 63 10.86 15.63 20.35
C VAL A 63 10.11 16.21 19.15
N ASN A 64 9.22 17.17 19.38
CA ASN A 64 8.49 17.84 18.30
C ASN A 64 9.42 18.65 17.39
N VAL A 65 10.44 19.31 17.96
CA VAL A 65 11.47 20.00 17.17
C VAL A 65 12.24 18.99 16.30
N ALA A 66 12.78 17.93 16.89
CA ALA A 66 13.49 16.89 16.15
C ALA A 66 12.62 16.30 15.03
N LYS A 67 11.36 16.00 15.31
CA LYS A 67 10.39 15.51 14.33
C LYS A 67 10.21 16.49 13.17
N SER A 68 10.02 17.79 13.44
CA SER A 68 9.85 18.79 12.39
C SER A 68 11.07 18.91 11.47
N ILE A 69 12.28 18.75 12.02
CA ILE A 69 13.53 18.76 11.25
C ILE A 69 13.64 17.49 10.41
N MET A 70 13.40 16.32 11.01
CA MET A 70 13.52 15.01 10.35
C MET A 70 12.48 14.79 9.23
N LEU A 71 11.30 15.39 9.38
CA LEU A 71 10.19 15.28 8.41
C LEU A 71 10.18 16.39 7.35
N LYS A 72 11.14 17.32 7.40
CA LYS A 72 11.28 18.33 6.35
C LYS A 72 11.88 17.71 5.10
N MET A 73 11.04 17.47 4.11
CA MET A 73 11.44 16.91 2.81
C MET A 73 12.38 17.86 2.08
N SER A 74 13.66 17.51 2.07
CA SER A 74 14.74 18.21 1.38
C SER A 74 15.81 17.21 0.93
N GLU A 75 16.58 17.52 -0.10
CA GLU A 75 17.62 16.63 -0.61
C GLU A 75 18.62 16.27 0.51
N GLY A 76 18.90 14.97 0.68
CA GLY A 76 19.75 14.44 1.74
C GLY A 76 19.10 14.35 3.13
N SER A 77 17.85 14.80 3.31
CA SER A 77 17.12 14.61 4.57
C SER A 77 16.73 13.14 4.79
N TYR A 78 16.53 12.73 6.04
CA TYR A 78 16.10 11.38 6.39
C TYR A 78 14.80 10.97 5.66
N ILE A 79 13.77 11.82 5.72
CA ILE A 79 12.49 11.52 5.07
C ILE A 79 12.63 11.43 3.54
N TYR A 80 13.53 12.20 2.95
CA TYR A 80 13.80 12.14 1.51
C TYR A 80 14.42 10.79 1.11
N GLU A 81 15.41 10.30 1.85
CA GLU A 81 16.01 9.00 1.56
C GLU A 81 15.02 7.84 1.76
N VAL A 82 14.23 7.89 2.84
CA VAL A 82 13.16 6.93 3.09
C VAL A 82 12.07 6.97 2.02
N TRP A 83 11.68 8.16 1.55
CA TRP A 83 10.71 8.29 0.46
C TRP A 83 11.30 7.86 -0.89
N ARG A 84 12.59 8.13 -1.13
CA ARG A 84 13.30 7.80 -2.37
C ARG A 84 13.42 6.29 -2.56
N SER A 85 13.82 5.57 -1.52
CA SER A 85 13.86 4.11 -1.51
C SER A 85 13.43 3.58 -0.14
N PRO A 86 12.13 3.31 0.06
CA PRO A 86 11.62 2.87 1.35
C PRO A 86 12.31 1.58 1.83
N PRO A 87 12.79 1.53 3.09
CA PRO A 87 13.47 0.36 3.65
C PRO A 87 12.48 -0.73 4.08
N ILE A 88 11.38 -0.90 3.33
CA ILE A 88 10.34 -1.88 3.60
C ILE A 88 10.12 -2.74 2.36
N LYS A 89 9.91 -4.05 2.58
CA LYS A 89 9.40 -4.96 1.55
C LYS A 89 7.89 -5.04 1.68
N LEU A 90 7.17 -4.60 0.66
CA LEU A 90 5.74 -4.84 0.56
C LEU A 90 5.52 -6.23 -0.03
N TYR A 91 4.84 -7.11 0.69
CA TYR A 91 4.54 -8.45 0.20
C TYR A 91 3.15 -8.50 -0.44
N ILE A 92 3.09 -9.06 -1.64
CA ILE A 92 1.88 -9.33 -2.40
C ILE A 92 1.69 -10.85 -2.37
N LYS A 93 0.64 -11.31 -1.70
CA LYS A 93 0.29 -12.73 -1.62
C LYS A 93 -0.82 -13.02 -2.62
N ILE A 94 -0.55 -13.93 -3.55
CA ILE A 94 -1.47 -14.26 -4.63
C ILE A 94 -2.10 -15.62 -4.34
N PHE A 95 -3.43 -15.63 -4.34
CA PHE A 95 -4.25 -16.83 -4.22
C PHE A 95 -5.04 -17.00 -5.52
N ILE A 96 -5.09 -18.22 -6.03
CA ILE A 96 -5.68 -18.53 -7.33
C ILE A 96 -6.78 -19.56 -7.13
N PHE A 97 -7.94 -19.31 -7.76
CA PHE A 97 -9.01 -20.28 -7.83
C PHE A 97 -8.76 -21.28 -8.96
N ASN A 98 -8.26 -22.46 -8.59
CA ASN A 98 -8.09 -23.59 -9.50
C ASN A 98 -9.44 -24.27 -9.75
N ILE A 99 -9.82 -24.44 -11.02
CA ILE A 99 -11.07 -25.08 -11.41
C ILE A 99 -10.90 -26.60 -11.39
N THR A 100 -11.70 -27.30 -10.59
CA THR A 100 -11.54 -28.74 -10.35
C THR A 100 -12.46 -29.61 -11.22
N ASN A 101 -13.50 -29.04 -11.83
CA ASN A 101 -14.51 -29.77 -12.63
C ASN A 101 -14.63 -29.20 -14.06
N ALA A 102 -13.50 -28.84 -14.67
CA ALA A 102 -13.47 -28.17 -15.97
C ALA A 102 -14.15 -28.98 -17.08
N GLN A 103 -13.97 -30.31 -17.11
CA GLN A 103 -14.53 -31.16 -18.16
C GLN A 103 -16.04 -31.33 -17.98
N GLU A 104 -16.49 -31.60 -16.76
CA GLU A 104 -17.89 -31.79 -16.38
C GLU A 104 -18.69 -30.51 -16.58
N PHE A 105 -18.10 -29.34 -16.27
CA PHE A 105 -18.73 -28.06 -16.52
C PHE A 105 -18.88 -27.77 -18.03
N LEU A 106 -17.84 -28.04 -18.82
CA LEU A 106 -17.87 -27.79 -20.27
C LEU A 106 -18.77 -28.79 -21.02
N SER A 107 -18.93 -30.02 -20.52
CA SER A 107 -19.86 -31.01 -21.07
C SER A 107 -21.32 -30.74 -20.71
N GLY A 108 -21.57 -29.90 -19.69
CA GLY A 108 -22.88 -29.60 -19.14
C GLY A 108 -23.38 -30.60 -18.09
N GLU A 109 -22.53 -31.55 -17.69
CA GLU A 109 -22.80 -32.49 -16.59
C GLU A 109 -22.93 -31.74 -15.25
N ASP A 110 -21.99 -30.82 -14.98
CA ASP A 110 -22.05 -29.91 -13.86
C ASP A 110 -22.56 -28.53 -14.31
N GLN A 111 -23.54 -27.97 -13.59
CA GLN A 111 -24.13 -26.65 -13.89
C GLN A 111 -23.33 -25.48 -13.28
N LYS A 112 -22.41 -25.76 -12.35
CA LYS A 112 -21.60 -24.75 -11.64
C LYS A 112 -20.13 -25.12 -11.68
N LEU A 113 -19.27 -24.11 -11.81
CA LEU A 113 -17.83 -24.27 -11.61
C LEU A 113 -17.56 -24.54 -10.12
N LYS A 114 -16.72 -25.53 -9.87
CA LYS A 114 -16.12 -25.84 -8.56
C LYS A 114 -14.70 -25.35 -8.58
N VAL A 115 -14.35 -24.53 -7.59
CA VAL A 115 -13.00 -23.98 -7.47
C VAL A 115 -12.38 -24.31 -6.12
N GLN A 116 -11.05 -24.45 -6.14
CA GLN A 116 -10.23 -24.62 -4.96
C GLN A 116 -9.19 -23.49 -4.92
N GLU A 117 -9.09 -22.79 -3.79
CA GLU A 117 -8.05 -21.79 -3.60
C GLU A 117 -6.67 -22.46 -3.45
N ILE A 118 -5.68 -21.96 -4.19
CA ILE A 118 -4.28 -22.37 -4.12
C ILE A 118 -3.41 -21.14 -3.88
N GLY A 119 -2.58 -21.19 -2.84
CA GLY A 119 -1.65 -20.12 -2.50
C GLY A 119 -1.14 -20.18 -1.06
N PRO A 120 -0.39 -19.17 -0.62
CA PRO A 120 -0.01 -17.99 -1.41
C PRO A 120 1.19 -18.27 -2.34
N TYR A 121 1.20 -17.66 -3.52
CA TYR A 121 2.42 -17.35 -4.26
C TYR A 121 2.82 -15.93 -3.92
N THR A 122 3.90 -15.78 -3.16
CA THR A 122 4.29 -14.50 -2.55
C THR A 122 5.34 -13.81 -3.39
N TYR A 123 5.12 -12.51 -3.61
CA TYR A 123 6.07 -11.62 -4.26
C TYR A 123 6.37 -10.43 -3.35
N SER A 124 7.56 -9.85 -3.43
CA SER A 124 7.89 -8.56 -2.83
C SER A 124 7.96 -7.47 -3.88
N GLU A 125 7.54 -6.26 -3.50
CA GLU A 125 7.64 -5.07 -4.32
C GLU A 125 8.73 -4.15 -3.76
N LYS A 126 9.71 -3.80 -4.59
CA LYS A 126 10.72 -2.78 -4.30
C LYS A 126 10.37 -1.49 -5.05
N LEU A 127 10.16 -0.41 -4.31
CA LEU A 127 9.91 0.92 -4.85
C LEU A 127 11.18 1.77 -4.87
N GLU A 128 11.40 2.47 -5.97
CA GLU A 128 12.43 3.50 -6.11
C GLU A 128 11.89 4.71 -6.86
N ASN A 129 12.01 5.90 -6.26
CA ASN A 129 11.65 7.17 -6.85
C ASN A 129 12.88 7.82 -7.49
N THR A 130 12.81 8.10 -8.79
CA THR A 130 13.94 8.62 -9.59
C THR A 130 13.57 9.93 -10.30
N ASN A 131 14.55 10.58 -10.94
CA ASN A 131 14.35 11.80 -11.75
C ASN A 131 13.58 12.92 -11.00
N VAL A 132 14.03 13.18 -9.76
CA VAL A 132 13.40 14.16 -8.88
C VAL A 132 13.64 15.57 -9.40
N THR A 133 12.60 16.40 -9.41
CA THR A 133 12.67 17.82 -9.74
C THR A 133 11.90 18.61 -8.71
N TRP A 134 12.55 19.63 -8.15
CA TRP A 134 11.98 20.52 -7.15
C TRP A 134 11.40 21.75 -7.81
N PHE A 135 10.27 22.23 -7.30
CA PHE A 135 9.61 23.43 -7.77
C PHE A 135 9.44 24.46 -6.65
N ASN A 136 9.48 25.73 -7.02
CA ASN A 136 9.31 26.85 -6.09
C ASN A 136 7.90 26.94 -5.46
N ASN A 137 6.93 26.19 -5.99
CA ASN A 137 5.55 26.14 -5.49
C ASN A 137 5.35 25.06 -4.40
N ASN A 138 6.41 24.68 -3.66
CA ASN A 138 6.37 23.63 -2.65
C ASN A 138 5.85 22.28 -3.18
N SER A 139 6.27 21.90 -4.38
CA SER A 139 5.99 20.58 -4.95
C SER A 139 7.25 19.92 -5.48
N ILE A 140 7.21 18.59 -5.62
CA ILE A 140 8.24 17.82 -6.30
C ILE A 140 7.61 16.93 -7.36
N SER A 141 8.36 16.68 -8.43
CA SER A 141 8.02 15.64 -9.39
C SER A 141 9.07 14.57 -9.52
N TYR A 142 8.64 13.35 -9.78
CA TYR A 142 9.50 12.16 -9.79
C TYR A 142 8.88 11.05 -10.63
N ASN A 143 9.70 10.04 -10.94
CA ASN A 143 9.30 8.82 -11.63
C ASN A 143 9.41 7.65 -10.65
N PRO A 144 8.30 7.14 -10.11
CA PRO A 144 8.29 5.91 -9.33
C PRO A 144 8.58 4.71 -10.25
N THR A 145 9.37 3.77 -9.75
CA THR A 145 9.62 2.48 -10.39
C THR A 145 9.43 1.39 -9.37
N ARG A 146 8.61 0.40 -9.71
CA ARG A 146 8.31 -0.75 -8.86
C ARG A 146 8.82 -2.01 -9.52
N LYS A 147 9.57 -2.80 -8.76
CA LYS A 147 10.05 -4.11 -9.20
C LYS A 147 9.44 -5.17 -8.32
N VAL A 148 8.77 -6.13 -8.95
CA VAL A 148 8.21 -7.30 -8.29
C VAL A 148 9.24 -8.44 -8.33
N VAL A 149 9.41 -9.15 -7.22
CA VAL A 149 10.37 -10.26 -7.06
C VAL A 149 9.68 -11.42 -6.36
N PHE A 150 9.81 -12.64 -6.88
CA PHE A 150 9.24 -13.83 -6.25
C PHE A 150 9.97 -14.18 -4.94
N GLU A 151 9.22 -14.48 -3.89
CA GLU A 151 9.72 -14.82 -2.56
C GLU A 151 9.40 -16.30 -2.26
N LYS A 152 10.32 -17.18 -2.68
CA LYS A 152 10.16 -18.64 -2.60
C LYS A 152 9.84 -19.13 -1.18
N ASP A 153 10.57 -18.64 -0.19
CA ASP A 153 10.43 -19.08 1.21
C ASP A 153 9.10 -18.66 1.86
N LEU A 154 8.35 -17.76 1.23
CA LEU A 154 7.04 -17.29 1.67
C LEU A 154 5.90 -17.82 0.80
N SER A 155 6.19 -18.75 -0.11
CA SER A 155 5.25 -19.30 -1.08
C SER A 155 4.95 -20.77 -0.81
N VAL A 156 3.77 -21.24 -1.22
CA VAL A 156 3.34 -22.63 -1.04
C VAL A 156 4.10 -23.62 -1.93
N GLY A 157 4.57 -23.17 -3.09
CA GLY A 157 5.25 -24.00 -4.09
C GLY A 157 5.98 -23.17 -5.13
N ASP A 158 6.43 -23.82 -6.20
CA ASP A 158 7.14 -23.19 -7.31
C ASP A 158 6.15 -22.84 -8.43
N PRO A 159 5.90 -21.54 -8.71
CA PRO A 159 4.91 -21.16 -9.71
C PRO A 159 5.26 -21.61 -11.13
N LEU A 160 6.52 -21.96 -11.41
CA LEU A 160 6.93 -22.51 -12.71
C LEU A 160 6.52 -23.98 -12.88
N GLU A 161 6.31 -24.71 -11.79
CA GLU A 161 5.99 -26.14 -11.78
C GLU A 161 4.52 -26.41 -11.43
N ASP A 162 3.94 -25.61 -10.54
CA ASP A 162 2.58 -25.79 -10.06
C ASP A 162 1.56 -25.50 -11.17
N ILE A 163 0.85 -26.53 -11.60
CA ILE A 163 -0.13 -26.47 -12.69
C ILE A 163 -1.53 -26.18 -12.15
N ILE A 164 -2.22 -25.25 -12.80
CA ILE A 164 -3.59 -24.83 -12.48
C ILE A 164 -4.47 -24.82 -13.73
N THR A 165 -5.77 -25.05 -13.54
CA THR A 165 -6.80 -24.87 -14.56
C THR A 165 -7.61 -23.61 -14.25
N VAL A 166 -7.63 -22.66 -15.19
CA VAL A 166 -8.19 -21.31 -15.00
C VAL A 166 -8.96 -20.84 -16.24
N ALA A 167 -9.73 -19.77 -16.09
CA ALA A 167 -10.48 -19.16 -17.18
C ALA A 167 -9.55 -18.49 -18.21
N ASN A 168 -9.85 -18.67 -19.51
CA ASN A 168 -9.17 -17.96 -20.60
C ASN A 168 -9.63 -16.50 -20.66
N LEU A 169 -8.97 -15.62 -19.91
CA LEU A 169 -9.39 -14.22 -19.76
C LEU A 169 -9.43 -13.45 -21.10
N PRO A 170 -8.45 -13.55 -22.02
CA PRO A 170 -8.55 -12.92 -23.34
C PRO A 170 -9.80 -13.34 -24.14
N LEU A 171 -10.08 -14.65 -24.19
CA LEU A 171 -11.24 -15.19 -24.90
C LEU A 171 -12.56 -14.72 -24.27
N LEU A 172 -12.70 -14.87 -22.96
CA LEU A 172 -13.93 -14.47 -22.26
C LEU A 172 -14.15 -12.96 -22.31
N GLY A 173 -13.08 -12.17 -22.22
CA GLY A 173 -13.12 -10.72 -22.33
C GLY A 173 -13.63 -10.26 -23.70
N VAL A 174 -13.06 -10.78 -24.79
CA VAL A 174 -13.52 -10.40 -26.15
C VAL A 174 -14.93 -10.93 -26.44
N ALA A 175 -15.26 -12.14 -25.96
CA ALA A 175 -16.61 -12.70 -26.12
C ALA A 175 -17.66 -11.86 -25.39
N SER A 176 -17.37 -11.41 -24.16
CA SER A 176 -18.26 -10.53 -23.40
C SER A 176 -18.44 -9.18 -24.10
N MET A 177 -17.36 -8.58 -24.60
CA MET A 177 -17.42 -7.32 -25.34
C MET A 177 -18.25 -7.43 -26.63
N MET A 178 -18.22 -8.60 -27.29
CA MET A 178 -18.89 -8.83 -28.56
C MET A 178 -20.34 -9.34 -28.45
N GLN A 179 -20.85 -9.52 -27.23
CA GLN A 179 -22.21 -10.03 -26.97
C GLN A 179 -23.30 -9.20 -27.68
N ASN A 180 -23.10 -7.88 -27.79
CA ASN A 180 -24.03 -6.93 -28.42
C ASN A 180 -23.55 -6.43 -29.81
N SER A 181 -22.57 -7.11 -30.42
CA SER A 181 -22.04 -6.73 -31.74
C SER A 181 -22.93 -7.22 -32.90
N SER A 182 -22.68 -6.72 -34.11
CA SER A 182 -23.44 -7.15 -35.29
C SER A 182 -23.23 -8.64 -35.58
N VAL A 183 -24.25 -9.30 -36.15
CA VAL A 183 -24.20 -10.74 -36.46
C VAL A 183 -22.94 -11.14 -37.24
N GLY A 184 -22.52 -10.31 -38.21
CA GLY A 184 -21.30 -10.56 -38.98
C GLY A 184 -20.03 -10.53 -38.13
N MET A 185 -19.95 -9.63 -37.15
CA MET A 185 -18.79 -9.55 -36.24
C MET A 185 -18.75 -10.74 -35.28
N SER A 186 -19.90 -11.12 -34.70
CA SER A 186 -20.03 -12.32 -33.87
C SER A 186 -19.65 -13.60 -34.61
N LEU A 187 -20.03 -13.72 -35.89
CA LEU A 187 -19.69 -14.87 -36.73
C LEU A 187 -18.20 -14.89 -37.08
N ALA A 188 -17.60 -13.72 -37.35
CA ALA A 188 -16.17 -13.60 -37.57
C ALA A 188 -15.35 -14.01 -36.33
N LEU A 189 -15.75 -13.56 -35.13
CA LEU A 189 -15.12 -13.98 -33.87
C LEU A 189 -15.28 -15.48 -33.66
N SER A 190 -16.49 -16.03 -33.82
CA SER A 190 -16.74 -17.48 -33.65
C SER A 190 -15.88 -18.31 -34.59
N THR A 191 -15.72 -17.85 -35.84
CA THR A 191 -14.84 -18.49 -36.84
C THR A 191 -13.38 -18.41 -36.42
N ALA A 192 -12.91 -17.27 -35.92
CA ALA A 192 -11.54 -17.11 -35.44
C ALA A 192 -11.26 -18.01 -34.22
N ILE A 193 -12.18 -18.07 -33.24
CA ILE A 193 -12.10 -18.95 -32.08
C ILE A 193 -11.97 -20.41 -32.51
N SER A 194 -12.84 -20.84 -33.44
CA SER A 194 -12.87 -22.20 -33.96
C SER A 194 -11.58 -22.54 -34.73
N TYR A 195 -11.15 -21.64 -35.62
CA TYR A 195 -9.94 -21.82 -36.41
C TYR A 195 -8.67 -21.90 -35.55
N LEU A 196 -8.60 -21.08 -34.50
CA LEU A 196 -7.48 -21.07 -33.55
C LEU A 196 -7.58 -22.14 -32.46
N ASN A 197 -8.67 -22.91 -32.43
CA ASN A 197 -8.99 -23.89 -31.40
C ASN A 197 -8.88 -23.30 -29.97
N ALA A 198 -9.33 -22.05 -29.79
CA ALA A 198 -9.22 -21.35 -28.52
C ALA A 198 -10.21 -21.94 -27.50
N GLN A 199 -9.69 -22.39 -26.35
CA GLN A 199 -10.47 -23.02 -25.30
C GLN A 199 -10.90 -22.01 -24.22
N PRO A 200 -12.11 -22.12 -23.64
CA PRO A 200 -12.60 -21.22 -22.59
C PRO A 200 -11.88 -21.40 -21.25
N LEU A 201 -11.32 -22.58 -21.00
CA LEU A 201 -10.51 -22.90 -19.83
C LEU A 201 -9.12 -23.36 -20.29
N LEU A 202 -8.08 -22.97 -19.56
CA LEU A 202 -6.68 -23.27 -19.87
C LEU A 202 -6.03 -23.96 -18.68
N THR A 203 -5.16 -24.92 -18.96
CA THR A 203 -4.33 -25.60 -17.95
C THR A 203 -2.86 -25.24 -18.19
N MET A 204 -2.22 -24.62 -17.22
CA MET A 204 -0.86 -24.09 -17.35
C MET A 204 -0.18 -23.89 -15.99
N PRO A 205 1.15 -23.65 -15.95
CA PRO A 205 1.82 -23.22 -14.73
C PRO A 205 1.29 -21.88 -14.21
N VAL A 206 1.33 -21.70 -12.89
CA VAL A 206 0.95 -20.46 -12.21
C VAL A 206 1.71 -19.25 -12.75
N ASP A 207 3.03 -19.38 -12.95
CA ASP A 207 3.89 -18.32 -13.50
C ASP A 207 3.40 -17.87 -14.88
N SER A 208 3.05 -18.82 -15.75
CA SER A 208 2.54 -18.52 -17.08
C SER A 208 1.23 -17.73 -17.03
N PHE A 209 0.31 -18.11 -16.14
CA PHE A 209 -0.95 -17.39 -15.97
C PHE A 209 -0.75 -15.96 -15.42
N LEU A 210 0.15 -15.79 -14.45
CA LEU A 210 0.39 -14.50 -13.79
C LEU A 210 1.24 -13.55 -14.63
N TRP A 211 2.32 -14.04 -15.24
CA TRP A 211 3.36 -13.20 -15.86
C TRP A 211 3.43 -13.29 -17.38
N GLY A 212 2.83 -14.32 -17.99
CA GLY A 212 2.68 -14.34 -19.43
C GLY A 212 2.57 -15.73 -20.04
N TYR A 213 1.57 -15.92 -20.88
CA TYR A 213 1.48 -17.03 -21.83
C TYR A 213 1.17 -16.53 -23.24
N ASP A 214 1.44 -17.40 -24.22
CA ASP A 214 1.15 -17.12 -25.61
C ASP A 214 -0.31 -17.43 -25.93
N ASP A 215 -1.14 -16.40 -26.05
CA ASP A 215 -2.53 -16.54 -26.45
C ASP A 215 -2.73 -16.29 -27.96
N PRO A 216 -3.35 -17.22 -28.72
CA PRO A 216 -3.58 -17.05 -30.15
C PRO A 216 -4.45 -15.83 -30.51
N LEU A 217 -5.46 -15.51 -29.69
CA LEU A 217 -6.34 -14.37 -29.93
C LEU A 217 -5.63 -13.05 -29.65
N VAL A 218 -4.77 -13.00 -28.62
CA VAL A 218 -3.91 -11.83 -28.36
C VAL A 218 -2.96 -11.59 -29.53
N LYS A 219 -2.31 -12.65 -30.06
CA LYS A 219 -1.43 -12.54 -31.23
C LYS A 219 -2.17 -12.03 -32.47
N LEU A 220 -3.40 -12.50 -32.68
CA LEU A 220 -4.26 -12.03 -33.77
C LEU A 220 -4.67 -10.56 -33.57
N ALA A 221 -5.16 -10.20 -32.38
CA ALA A 221 -5.60 -8.86 -32.02
C ALA A 221 -4.46 -7.84 -32.15
N ARG A 222 -3.24 -8.18 -31.72
CA ARG A 222 -2.06 -7.33 -31.90
C ARG A 222 -1.77 -7.03 -33.38
N ARG A 223 -1.91 -8.03 -34.26
CA ARG A 223 -1.66 -7.85 -35.71
C ARG A 223 -2.77 -7.05 -36.39
N ALA A 224 -4.02 -7.30 -36.01
CA ALA A 224 -5.17 -6.65 -36.62
C ALA A 224 -5.45 -5.25 -36.06
N LEU A 225 -5.20 -5.04 -34.76
CA LEU A 225 -5.57 -3.86 -33.97
C LEU A 225 -4.40 -3.42 -33.04
N PRO A 226 -3.21 -3.09 -33.57
CA PRO A 226 -2.02 -2.78 -32.77
C PRO A 226 -2.17 -1.53 -31.87
N SER A 227 -3.06 -0.61 -32.22
CA SER A 227 -3.38 0.57 -31.39
C SER A 227 -4.18 0.23 -30.14
N TRP A 228 -4.83 -0.94 -30.12
CA TRP A 228 -5.66 -1.41 -29.01
C TRP A 228 -4.89 -2.40 -28.14
N ILE A 229 -4.35 -3.47 -28.75
CA ILE A 229 -3.57 -4.50 -28.08
C ILE A 229 -2.13 -4.43 -28.58
N ASN A 230 -1.21 -4.04 -27.70
CA ASN A 230 0.20 -3.79 -28.03
C ASN A 230 1.19 -4.74 -27.34
N PHE A 231 0.70 -5.77 -26.65
CA PHE A 231 1.50 -6.77 -25.96
C PHE A 231 1.54 -8.11 -26.71
N GLU A 232 2.65 -8.85 -26.58
CA GLU A 232 2.86 -10.11 -27.29
C GLU A 232 2.30 -11.32 -26.54
N ARG A 233 2.41 -11.29 -25.21
CA ARG A 233 1.99 -12.33 -24.27
C ARG A 233 1.01 -11.74 -23.27
N PHE A 234 0.09 -12.55 -22.78
CA PHE A 234 -0.87 -12.13 -21.76
C PHE A 234 -0.53 -12.78 -20.42
N GLY A 235 -0.38 -11.97 -19.38
CA GLY A 235 -0.30 -12.42 -17.99
C GLY A 235 -1.13 -11.51 -17.12
N LEU A 236 -1.87 -12.07 -16.16
CA LEU A 236 -2.80 -11.30 -15.34
C LEU A 236 -2.08 -10.22 -14.51
N LEU A 237 -1.07 -10.61 -13.74
CA LEU A 237 -0.28 -9.68 -12.93
C LEU A 237 0.65 -8.83 -13.80
N ASP A 238 1.17 -9.36 -14.90
CA ASP A 238 1.90 -8.56 -15.87
C ASP A 238 1.06 -7.37 -16.35
N ARG A 239 -0.24 -7.55 -16.65
CA ARG A 239 -1.13 -6.44 -17.05
C ARG A 239 -1.58 -5.57 -15.87
N MET A 240 -1.86 -6.15 -14.69
CA MET A 240 -2.33 -5.39 -13.52
C MET A 240 -1.23 -4.57 -12.84
N MET A 241 0.00 -5.08 -12.83
CA MET A 241 1.15 -4.45 -12.19
C MET A 241 1.98 -3.58 -13.15
N ASP A 242 1.65 -3.56 -14.44
CA ASP A 242 2.25 -2.63 -15.40
C ASP A 242 1.76 -1.20 -15.14
N GLU A 243 2.51 -0.49 -14.28
CA GLU A 243 2.26 0.92 -14.02
C GLU A 243 2.73 1.84 -15.17
N GLY A 244 3.52 1.32 -16.12
CA GLY A 244 4.13 2.07 -17.21
C GLY A 244 5.09 3.17 -16.71
N LYS A 245 5.56 4.02 -17.64
CA LYS A 245 6.31 5.23 -17.26
C LYS A 245 5.32 6.36 -17.00
N TYR A 246 5.29 6.85 -15.77
CA TYR A 246 4.52 8.02 -15.40
C TYR A 246 5.32 8.94 -14.48
N ARG A 247 4.90 10.20 -14.41
CA ARG A 247 5.52 11.24 -13.61
C ARG A 247 4.49 11.77 -12.61
N VAL A 248 4.81 11.65 -11.33
CA VAL A 248 3.98 12.16 -10.23
C VAL A 248 4.43 13.59 -9.92
N ASN A 249 3.51 14.48 -9.61
CA ASN A 249 3.77 15.73 -8.89
C ASN A 249 3.09 15.62 -7.52
N MET A 250 3.83 15.90 -6.44
CA MET A 250 3.38 15.75 -5.06
C MET A 250 3.61 17.04 -4.28
N PHE A 251 2.67 17.42 -3.43
CA PHE A 251 2.80 18.57 -2.54
C PHE A 251 3.75 18.27 -1.38
N LEU A 252 4.65 19.20 -1.07
CA LEU A 252 5.58 19.09 0.07
C LEU A 252 4.99 19.62 1.38
N ASN A 253 4.02 20.53 1.29
CA ASN A 253 3.35 21.17 2.40
C ASN A 253 1.84 21.06 2.21
N LYS A 254 1.09 21.26 3.30
CA LYS A 254 -0.36 21.44 3.23
C LYS A 254 -0.70 22.69 2.40
N THR A 255 -1.67 22.56 1.51
CA THR A 255 -2.26 23.64 0.72
C THR A 255 -3.74 23.77 1.07
N GLU A 256 -4.44 24.74 0.46
CA GLU A 256 -5.89 24.85 0.58
C GLU A 256 -6.62 23.66 -0.06
N GLU A 257 -6.03 23.08 -1.11
CA GLU A 257 -6.64 22.02 -1.91
C GLU A 257 -6.27 20.60 -1.45
N SER A 258 -5.18 20.44 -0.68
CA SER A 258 -4.62 19.13 -0.39
C SER A 258 -3.69 19.12 0.83
N ASP A 259 -3.59 17.96 1.49
CA ASP A 259 -2.65 17.78 2.59
C ASP A 259 -1.21 17.53 2.11
N GLN A 260 -0.26 17.60 3.04
CA GLN A 260 1.16 17.34 2.80
C GLN A 260 1.39 15.92 2.25
N PHE A 261 2.31 15.77 1.29
CA PHE A 261 2.69 14.50 0.64
C PHE A 261 1.60 13.85 -0.20
N MET A 262 0.53 14.59 -0.52
CA MET A 262 -0.50 14.12 -1.43
C MET A 262 -0.15 14.44 -2.88
N VAL A 263 -0.63 13.59 -3.79
CA VAL A 263 -0.52 13.75 -5.24
C VAL A 263 -1.27 15.02 -5.65
N ASN A 264 -0.61 15.85 -6.44
CA ASN A 264 -1.20 16.97 -7.16
C ASN A 264 -1.65 16.53 -8.56
N THR A 265 -0.74 15.93 -9.33
CA THR A 265 -1.00 15.46 -10.69
C THR A 265 -0.21 14.20 -11.02
N ILE A 266 -0.73 13.40 -11.96
CA ILE A 266 0.00 12.32 -12.64
C ILE A 266 0.03 12.66 -14.12
N ASN A 267 1.23 12.68 -14.71
CA ASN A 267 1.47 13.11 -16.10
C ASN A 267 0.84 14.48 -16.42
N GLY A 268 0.86 15.40 -15.44
CA GLY A 268 0.30 16.75 -15.56
C GLY A 268 -1.22 16.85 -15.38
N SER A 269 -1.94 15.73 -15.29
CA SER A 269 -3.39 15.73 -15.04
C SER A 269 -3.71 15.54 -13.55
N PRO A 270 -4.63 16.31 -12.96
CA PRO A 270 -5.14 16.05 -11.61
C PRO A 270 -6.30 15.04 -11.57
N GLY A 271 -6.68 14.49 -12.73
CA GLY A 271 -7.76 13.52 -12.84
C GLY A 271 -7.53 12.40 -13.85
N LEU A 272 -8.44 11.41 -13.83
CA LEU A 272 -8.41 10.17 -14.58
C LEU A 272 -9.22 10.30 -15.87
N LYS A 273 -8.53 10.36 -17.01
CA LYS A 273 -9.17 10.47 -18.34
C LYS A 273 -10.14 9.32 -18.62
N HIS A 274 -9.82 8.10 -18.19
CA HIS A 274 -10.69 6.93 -18.41
C HIS A 274 -11.99 6.98 -17.59
N TRP A 275 -12.07 7.83 -16.56
CA TRP A 275 -13.31 8.17 -15.85
C TRP A 275 -13.88 9.54 -16.29
N GLY A 276 -13.55 9.99 -17.50
CA GLY A 276 -14.13 11.18 -18.12
C GLY A 276 -13.61 12.51 -17.60
N TYR A 277 -12.45 12.54 -16.91
CA TYR A 277 -11.84 13.81 -16.53
C TYR A 277 -11.33 14.57 -17.77
N GLU A 278 -11.83 15.79 -17.95
CA GLU A 278 -11.46 16.72 -19.01
C GLU A 278 -11.26 18.11 -18.39
N ALA A 279 -10.04 18.66 -18.53
CA ALA A 279 -9.62 19.87 -17.83
C ALA A 279 -10.41 21.13 -18.25
N ASP A 280 -10.95 21.14 -19.46
CA ASP A 280 -11.66 22.23 -20.11
C ASP A 280 -13.19 22.17 -19.96
N GLN A 281 -13.75 21.02 -19.53
CA GLN A 281 -15.21 20.78 -19.57
C GLN A 281 -15.89 20.69 -18.20
N ASN A 282 -15.23 21.07 -17.11
CA ASN A 282 -15.77 20.98 -15.74
C ASN A 282 -16.39 19.61 -15.41
N THR A 283 -15.83 18.52 -15.93
CA THR A 283 -16.32 17.14 -15.70
C THR A 283 -15.84 16.54 -14.38
N THR A 284 -15.50 17.40 -13.41
CA THR A 284 -14.90 17.00 -12.14
C THR A 284 -15.90 16.23 -11.27
N SER A 285 -15.53 15.02 -10.87
CA SER A 285 -16.28 14.20 -9.92
C SER A 285 -15.34 13.51 -8.92
N LYS A 286 -15.91 12.96 -7.84
CA LYS A 286 -15.13 12.15 -6.90
C LYS A 286 -14.50 10.92 -7.57
N CYS A 287 -15.10 10.41 -8.64
CA CYS A 287 -14.64 9.21 -9.31
C CYS A 287 -13.40 9.43 -10.18
N ASN A 288 -13.18 10.65 -10.65
CA ASN A 288 -12.19 10.96 -11.66
C ASN A 288 -11.12 11.95 -11.21
N ILE A 289 -11.10 12.34 -9.93
CA ILE A 289 -10.04 13.16 -9.33
C ILE A 289 -8.99 12.26 -8.67
N ILE A 290 -7.71 12.48 -8.99
CA ILE A 290 -6.58 11.86 -8.28
C ILE A 290 -5.87 12.83 -7.33
N ARG A 291 -6.05 14.14 -7.52
CA ARG A 291 -5.48 15.14 -6.61
C ARG A 291 -5.97 14.86 -5.18
N GLY A 292 -5.06 14.90 -4.22
CA GLY A 292 -5.35 14.58 -2.81
C GLY A 292 -5.25 13.09 -2.47
N SER A 293 -4.89 12.23 -3.42
CA SER A 293 -4.56 10.83 -3.14
C SER A 293 -3.10 10.64 -2.73
N THR A 294 -2.79 9.49 -2.15
CA THR A 294 -1.43 9.02 -1.84
C THR A 294 -1.18 7.67 -2.49
N GLU A 295 0.08 7.34 -2.76
CA GLU A 295 0.49 6.00 -3.19
C GLU A 295 0.56 5.00 -2.01
N GLY A 296 0.27 5.44 -0.78
CA GLY A 296 0.04 4.59 0.40
C GLY A 296 1.26 4.28 1.27
N TYR A 297 2.48 4.70 0.88
CA TYR A 297 3.71 4.49 1.66
C TYR A 297 4.23 5.75 2.35
N LEU A 298 3.72 6.92 1.98
CA LEU A 298 4.02 8.21 2.64
C LEU A 298 2.70 8.91 2.96
N LEU A 299 2.55 9.31 4.22
CA LEU A 299 1.36 9.97 4.75
C LEU A 299 1.76 11.28 5.46
N PRO A 300 0.85 12.26 5.53
CA PRO A 300 1.08 13.48 6.31
C PRO A 300 1.41 13.15 7.78
N PRO A 301 2.28 13.95 8.43
CA PRO A 301 2.43 13.87 9.87
C PRO A 301 1.15 14.31 10.60
N ASN A 302 1.00 13.86 11.84
CA ASN A 302 -0.08 14.27 12.75
C ASN A 302 -1.49 13.97 12.22
N LEU A 303 -1.66 12.81 11.56
CA LEU A 303 -2.98 12.25 11.23
C LEU A 303 -3.88 12.26 12.47
N GLN A 304 -5.17 12.49 12.25
CA GLN A 304 -6.16 12.57 13.31
C GLN A 304 -7.08 11.34 13.27
N PRO A 305 -7.62 10.88 14.40
CA PRO A 305 -8.57 9.77 14.43
C PRO A 305 -9.86 9.99 13.60
N ASN A 306 -10.12 11.21 13.13
CA ASN A 306 -11.26 11.52 12.26
C ASN A 306 -10.85 11.85 10.82
N SER A 307 -9.57 11.75 10.47
CA SER A 307 -9.12 12.00 9.10
C SER A 307 -9.45 10.82 8.21
N SER A 308 -9.66 11.07 6.93
CA SER A 308 -9.64 10.06 5.87
C SER A 308 -8.55 10.43 4.87
N PHE A 309 -8.09 9.44 4.13
CA PHE A 309 -7.18 9.67 3.01
C PHE A 309 -7.51 8.70 1.89
N THR A 310 -7.12 9.05 0.68
CA THR A 310 -7.43 8.26 -0.50
C THR A 310 -6.16 7.63 -1.03
N ILE A 311 -6.15 6.32 -1.23
CA ILE A 311 -5.05 5.64 -1.91
C ILE A 311 -5.35 5.53 -3.39
N PHE A 312 -4.36 5.79 -4.25
CA PHE A 312 -4.45 5.49 -5.67
C PHE A 312 -3.26 4.66 -6.13
N ARG A 313 -3.56 3.55 -6.81
CA ARG A 313 -2.62 2.74 -7.59
C ARG A 313 -3.30 2.46 -8.93
N ARG A 314 -2.52 2.43 -10.02
CA ARG A 314 -3.07 2.17 -11.36
C ARG A 314 -3.83 0.84 -11.42
N ALA A 315 -3.34 -0.17 -10.71
CA ALA A 315 -3.96 -1.50 -10.60
C ALA A 315 -5.43 -1.45 -10.12
N PHE A 316 -5.77 -0.54 -9.21
CA PHE A 316 -7.13 -0.40 -8.68
C PHE A 316 -8.08 0.32 -9.63
N CYS A 317 -7.56 0.91 -10.71
CA CYS A 317 -8.30 1.71 -11.70
C CYS A 317 -9.03 2.94 -11.13
N ARG A 318 -9.10 3.13 -9.82
CA ARG A 318 -9.80 4.26 -9.21
C ARG A 318 -9.23 4.62 -7.83
N PRO A 319 -9.44 5.85 -7.34
CA PRO A 319 -9.06 6.24 -5.99
C PRO A 319 -9.91 5.48 -4.95
N LEU A 320 -9.27 4.99 -3.88
CA LEU A 320 -9.91 4.20 -2.83
C LEU A 320 -9.82 4.93 -1.47
N PRO A 321 -10.93 5.42 -0.89
CA PRO A 321 -10.93 6.06 0.41
C PRO A 321 -10.69 5.07 1.55
N PHE A 322 -9.81 5.48 2.46
CA PHE A 322 -9.57 4.85 3.76
C PHE A 322 -10.19 5.69 4.87
N VAL A 323 -10.84 5.01 5.81
CA VAL A 323 -11.49 5.62 6.98
C VAL A 323 -10.92 5.02 8.26
N TYR A 324 -10.83 5.85 9.29
CA TYR A 324 -10.39 5.42 10.61
C TYR A 324 -11.41 4.45 11.22
N THR A 325 -10.92 3.37 11.81
CA THR A 325 -11.75 2.34 12.48
C THR A 325 -11.35 2.07 13.93
N GLY A 326 -10.20 2.57 14.38
CA GLY A 326 -9.77 2.38 15.77
C GLY A 326 -8.29 2.60 15.99
N GLN A 327 -7.82 2.22 17.17
CA GLN A 327 -6.39 2.23 17.52
C GLN A 327 -5.95 0.82 17.88
N GLU A 328 -4.69 0.52 17.61
CA GLU A 328 -4.05 -0.73 18.01
C GLU A 328 -2.64 -0.45 18.54
N ILE A 329 -2.09 -1.43 19.26
CA ILE A 329 -0.68 -1.42 19.67
C ILE A 329 0.05 -2.37 18.73
N THR A 330 1.05 -1.86 18.01
CA THR A 330 1.86 -2.68 17.11
C THR A 330 2.66 -3.73 17.91
N LYS A 331 3.17 -4.75 17.22
CA LYS A 331 4.03 -5.77 17.85
C LYS A 331 5.27 -5.17 18.55
N GLN A 332 5.70 -3.98 18.12
CA GLN A 332 6.83 -3.24 18.68
C GLN A 332 6.42 -2.28 19.82
N GLY A 333 5.14 -2.25 20.20
CA GLY A 333 4.64 -1.42 21.31
C GLY A 333 4.22 0.01 20.93
N TYR A 334 4.20 0.35 19.63
CA TYR A 334 3.77 1.68 19.19
C TYR A 334 2.25 1.76 19.11
N ARG A 335 1.67 2.89 19.53
CA ARG A 335 0.26 3.19 19.27
C ARG A 335 0.09 3.54 17.79
N ALA A 336 -0.80 2.84 17.11
CA ALA A 336 -1.12 3.04 15.71
C ALA A 336 -2.61 3.30 15.53
N PHE A 337 -2.95 4.10 14.51
CA PHE A 337 -4.32 4.27 14.06
C PHE A 337 -4.60 3.25 12.96
N LYS A 338 -5.72 2.56 13.08
CA LYS A 338 -6.18 1.58 12.12
C LYS A 338 -7.11 2.26 11.13
N TYR A 339 -6.76 2.14 9.85
CA TYR A 339 -7.56 2.62 8.73
C TYR A 339 -7.94 1.44 7.83
N THR A 340 -9.17 1.42 7.34
CA THR A 340 -9.66 0.39 6.41
C THR A 340 -10.40 1.03 5.25
N PHE A 341 -10.69 0.26 4.20
CA PHE A 341 -11.67 0.68 3.21
C PHE A 341 -13.02 0.94 3.88
N ARG A 342 -13.79 1.87 3.30
CA ARG A 342 -15.18 2.11 3.67
C ARG A 342 -16.04 0.89 3.28
N ASP A 343 -17.08 0.59 4.05
CA ASP A 343 -17.88 -0.63 3.85
C ASP A 343 -18.66 -0.67 2.52
N ASP A 344 -19.04 0.50 2.02
CA ASP A 344 -19.75 0.71 0.76
C ASP A 344 -18.80 0.95 -0.42
N ILE A 345 -17.50 0.62 -0.30
CA ILE A 345 -16.49 0.90 -1.33
C ILE A 345 -16.84 0.26 -2.69
N LEU A 346 -17.51 -0.89 -2.70
CA LEU A 346 -17.99 -1.58 -3.90
C LEU A 346 -19.53 -1.55 -4.03
N ASP A 347 -20.18 -0.57 -3.38
CA ASP A 347 -21.62 -0.38 -3.48
C ASP A 347 -21.97 0.54 -4.65
N PRO A 348 -22.62 0.06 -5.73
CA PRO A 348 -23.03 0.90 -6.85
C PRO A 348 -24.08 1.96 -6.45
N GLU A 349 -24.87 1.73 -5.39
CA GLU A 349 -25.91 2.65 -4.94
C GLU A 349 -25.39 3.79 -4.07
N SER A 350 -24.18 3.64 -3.52
CA SER A 350 -23.52 4.69 -2.74
C SER A 350 -23.33 5.96 -3.58
N LYS A 351 -23.69 7.12 -3.02
CA LYS A 351 -23.61 8.42 -3.71
C LYS A 351 -22.23 8.70 -4.30
N ASP A 352 -21.18 8.26 -3.62
CA ASP A 352 -19.79 8.49 -4.03
C ASP A 352 -19.33 7.54 -5.15
N ASN A 353 -20.05 6.44 -5.37
CA ASN A 353 -19.72 5.43 -6.39
C ASN A 353 -20.58 5.53 -7.65
N LYS A 354 -21.67 6.32 -7.65
CA LYS A 354 -22.58 6.43 -8.79
C LYS A 354 -21.88 6.78 -10.11
N CYS A 355 -20.80 7.57 -10.07
CA CYS A 355 -20.03 7.93 -11.25
C CYS A 355 -19.12 6.82 -11.81
N TYR A 356 -18.93 5.71 -11.09
CA TYR A 356 -18.29 4.51 -11.62
C TYR A 356 -19.27 3.63 -12.40
N CYS A 357 -20.57 3.88 -12.25
CA CYS A 357 -21.61 3.23 -13.03
C CYS A 357 -21.97 4.07 -14.26
N LYS A 358 -22.07 3.41 -15.43
CA LYS A 358 -22.60 4.00 -16.66
C LYS A 358 -24.10 3.67 -16.77
N ASP A 359 -24.55 3.20 -17.94
CA ASP A 359 -25.97 2.91 -18.22
C ASP A 359 -26.53 1.74 -17.40
N THR A 360 -25.68 0.79 -16.98
CA THR A 360 -26.09 -0.37 -16.17
C THR A 360 -25.01 -0.68 -15.14
N CYS A 361 -25.39 -0.69 -13.86
CA CYS A 361 -24.46 -0.96 -12.78
C CYS A 361 -24.25 -2.46 -12.59
N LEU A 362 -23.02 -2.83 -12.20
CA LEU A 362 -22.73 -4.18 -11.75
C LEU A 362 -23.43 -4.48 -10.41
N PRO A 363 -23.66 -5.76 -10.09
CA PRO A 363 -24.12 -6.18 -8.77
C PRO A 363 -23.32 -5.57 -7.60
N TYR A 364 -23.98 -5.39 -6.45
CA TYR A 364 -23.32 -4.98 -5.21
C TYR A 364 -22.11 -5.87 -4.90
N GLY A 365 -20.98 -5.23 -4.55
CA GLY A 365 -19.70 -5.89 -4.28
C GLY A 365 -18.80 -6.08 -5.51
N LEU A 366 -19.20 -5.56 -6.67
CA LEU A 366 -18.37 -5.49 -7.88
C LEU A 366 -18.09 -4.05 -8.28
N SER A 367 -16.85 -3.78 -8.70
CA SER A 367 -16.47 -2.51 -9.34
C SER A 367 -15.98 -2.77 -10.75
N ASP A 368 -16.52 -2.03 -11.71
CA ASP A 368 -16.05 -2.04 -13.09
C ASP A 368 -14.64 -1.42 -13.17
N VAL A 369 -13.73 -2.12 -13.84
CA VAL A 369 -12.38 -1.64 -14.13
C VAL A 369 -12.08 -1.63 -15.63
N SER A 370 -13.08 -1.94 -16.47
CA SER A 370 -12.96 -1.95 -17.93
C SER A 370 -12.31 -0.68 -18.51
N PRO A 371 -12.57 0.55 -18.00
CA PRO A 371 -11.98 1.76 -18.59
C PRO A 371 -10.44 1.81 -18.48
N CYS A 372 -9.85 1.09 -17.53
CA CYS A 372 -8.39 1.00 -17.38
C CYS A 372 -7.77 -0.17 -18.14
N TYR A 373 -8.56 -1.22 -18.41
CA TYR A 373 -8.10 -2.47 -18.99
C TYR A 373 -8.68 -2.66 -20.39
N TYR A 374 -8.29 -1.76 -21.30
CA TYR A 374 -8.57 -1.86 -22.74
C TYR A 374 -10.08 -1.84 -23.10
N ASN A 375 -10.95 -1.33 -22.23
CA ASN A 375 -12.41 -1.44 -22.33
C ASN A 375 -12.92 -2.89 -22.39
N ILE A 376 -12.11 -3.86 -21.94
CA ILE A 376 -12.53 -5.24 -21.80
C ILE A 376 -13.40 -5.35 -20.53
N PRO A 377 -14.61 -5.94 -20.60
CA PRO A 377 -15.48 -6.09 -19.44
C PRO A 377 -14.83 -6.94 -18.34
N VAL A 378 -14.27 -6.27 -17.34
CA VAL A 378 -13.63 -6.89 -16.17
C VAL A 378 -14.08 -6.14 -14.93
N ALA A 379 -14.37 -6.89 -13.87
CA ALA A 379 -14.75 -6.34 -12.58
C ALA A 379 -13.83 -6.87 -11.48
N ILE A 380 -13.69 -6.09 -10.41
CA ILE A 380 -13.00 -6.49 -9.18
C ILE A 380 -14.00 -6.66 -8.04
N SER A 381 -13.68 -7.53 -7.09
CA SER A 381 -14.42 -7.75 -5.84
C SER A 381 -13.45 -7.81 -4.66
N LEU A 382 -13.99 -7.84 -3.44
CA LEU A 382 -13.22 -8.34 -2.29
C LEU A 382 -13.09 -9.87 -2.38
N PRO A 383 -12.06 -10.47 -1.75
CA PRO A 383 -11.83 -11.92 -1.78
C PRO A 383 -13.09 -12.74 -1.45
N HIS A 384 -13.30 -13.86 -2.17
CA HIS A 384 -14.48 -14.73 -2.06
C HIS A 384 -15.83 -14.00 -2.14
N PHE A 385 -15.89 -12.85 -2.82
CA PHE A 385 -17.06 -11.98 -2.86
C PHE A 385 -17.52 -11.54 -1.45
N LEU A 386 -16.57 -11.25 -0.56
CA LEU A 386 -16.83 -10.63 0.74
C LEU A 386 -17.57 -9.30 0.52
N LYS A 387 -18.62 -9.05 1.32
CA LYS A 387 -19.50 -7.85 1.18
C LYS A 387 -20.02 -7.65 -0.24
N ALA A 388 -20.49 -8.72 -0.85
CA ALA A 388 -21.12 -8.70 -2.17
C ALA A 388 -22.49 -9.40 -2.16
N ASP A 389 -23.23 -9.25 -3.26
CA ASP A 389 -24.49 -9.92 -3.52
C ASP A 389 -24.33 -11.46 -3.42
N GLN A 390 -25.26 -12.12 -2.72
CA GLN A 390 -25.22 -13.56 -2.48
C GLN A 390 -25.21 -14.37 -3.78
N ARG A 391 -25.87 -13.87 -4.84
CA ARG A 391 -25.89 -14.57 -6.15
C ARG A 391 -24.50 -14.80 -6.74
N LEU A 392 -23.53 -13.94 -6.41
CA LEU A 392 -22.15 -14.09 -6.89
C LEU A 392 -21.45 -15.28 -6.23
N ARG A 393 -21.72 -15.49 -4.94
CA ARG A 393 -21.24 -16.67 -4.19
C ARG A 393 -21.96 -17.92 -4.63
N ASP A 394 -23.27 -17.83 -4.88
CA ASP A 394 -24.06 -18.99 -5.28
C ASP A 394 -23.74 -19.45 -6.72
N ALA A 395 -23.15 -18.60 -7.55
CA ALA A 395 -22.80 -18.91 -8.94
C ALA A 395 -21.58 -19.85 -9.05
N VAL A 396 -20.71 -19.89 -8.03
CA VAL A 396 -19.45 -20.67 -8.05
C VAL A 396 -19.29 -21.41 -6.72
N GLU A 397 -19.11 -22.73 -6.79
CA GLU A 397 -18.86 -23.55 -5.61
C GLU A 397 -17.39 -23.42 -5.16
N GLY A 398 -17.16 -23.28 -3.85
CA GLY A 398 -15.82 -23.05 -3.26
C GLY A 398 -15.58 -21.64 -2.71
N MET A 399 -16.58 -20.76 -2.77
CA MET A 399 -16.50 -19.42 -2.15
C MET A 399 -16.74 -19.49 -0.63
N ALA A 400 -15.82 -18.94 0.17
CA ALA A 400 -15.87 -18.92 1.63
C ALA A 400 -15.34 -17.57 2.18
N PRO A 401 -16.15 -16.49 2.17
CA PRO A 401 -15.72 -15.17 2.67
C PRO A 401 -15.64 -15.14 4.21
N ASP A 402 -14.57 -14.55 4.75
CA ASP A 402 -14.32 -14.38 6.20
C ASP A 402 -13.87 -12.97 6.61
#